data_AF-A0A971JVS5-F1
#
_entry.id   AF-A0A971JVS5-F1
#
_cell.length_a   1.000
_cell.length_b   1.000
_cell.length_c   1.000
_cell.angle_alpha   90.00
_cell.angle_beta   90.00
_cell.angle_gamma   90.00
#
_symmetry.space_group_name_H-M   'P 1'
#
loop_
_entity.id
_entity.type
_entity.pdbx_description
1 polymer ?
#
loop_
_entity_poly.entity_id
_entity_poly.type
_entity_poly.pdbx_seq_one_letter_code
_entity_poly.pdbx_strand_id
1 'polypeptide(L)'
;RVGRWFGIPFDVRPPTAERIKDALWDPADPRLLRPRAFGAGWDLNFGAAAVKLGLIEPDAEDEPFANTPHEAFSLGALFPAAMAAAVVAHYAVRGRSLPDRLPNHWDAAGRPDGWVSKGTAAAWDIGLSLAAAGLGAAASASRTNGAGRAGRLAIAAGIAGGVAKLTVIRPMKGGWWVGPVLLGGVIAPPALTLLGLALAGRDAERRRDLGRA
;
A
#
# COMPACT_ATOMS: atom_id res chain seq x y z
N ARG A 1 16.84 1.37 -18.10
CA ARG A 1 17.39 2.74 -18.30
C ARG A 1 16.82 3.66 -17.23
N VAL A 2 17.63 4.56 -16.69
CA VAL A 2 17.22 5.60 -15.73
C VAL A 2 17.53 6.95 -16.36
N GLY A 3 16.67 7.95 -16.18
CA GLY A 3 16.90 9.28 -16.72
C GLY A 3 15.88 10.30 -16.27
N ARG A 4 15.88 11.46 -16.94
CA ARG A 4 14.87 12.51 -16.79
C ARG A 4 14.35 12.92 -18.16
N TRP A 5 13.05 13.18 -18.25
CA TRP A 5 12.40 13.72 -19.43
C TRP A 5 11.54 14.91 -19.02
N PHE A 6 11.85 16.10 -19.56
CA PHE A 6 11.23 17.38 -19.13
C PHE A 6 11.20 17.60 -17.60
N GLY A 7 12.29 17.23 -16.91
CA GLY A 7 12.38 17.32 -15.44
C GLY A 7 11.70 16.19 -14.67
N ILE A 8 10.90 15.34 -15.34
CA ILE A 8 10.24 14.17 -14.76
C ILE A 8 11.24 13.00 -14.75
N PRO A 9 11.60 12.43 -13.58
CA PRO A 9 12.45 11.26 -13.54
C PRO A 9 11.72 10.03 -14.07
N PHE A 10 12.44 9.12 -14.72
CA PHE A 10 11.89 7.85 -15.15
C PHE A 10 12.87 6.70 -14.94
N ASP A 11 12.31 5.53 -14.68
CA ASP A 11 13.05 4.28 -14.52
C ASP A 11 12.28 3.13 -15.19
N VAL A 12 12.89 2.51 -16.20
CA VAL A 12 12.29 1.37 -16.93
C VAL A 12 12.89 0.02 -16.54
N ARG A 13 13.73 -0.04 -15.49
CA ARG A 13 14.21 -1.32 -14.97
C ARG A 13 13.06 -2.04 -14.26
N PRO A 14 12.86 -3.36 -14.42
CA PRO A 14 11.75 -4.08 -13.80
C PRO A 14 11.57 -3.76 -12.32
N PRO A 15 10.33 -3.51 -11.84
CA PRO A 15 10.09 -3.23 -10.44
C PRO A 15 10.46 -4.45 -9.59
N THR A 16 11.20 -4.25 -8.50
CA THR A 16 11.43 -5.25 -7.46
C THR A 16 10.83 -4.76 -6.15
N ALA A 17 10.51 -5.69 -5.25
CA ALA A 17 9.95 -5.33 -3.95
C ALA A 17 10.88 -4.40 -3.15
N GLU A 18 12.19 -4.66 -3.21
CA GLU A 18 13.21 -3.82 -2.57
C GLU A 18 13.20 -2.40 -3.13
N ARG A 19 13.15 -2.25 -4.46
CA ARG A 19 13.12 -0.94 -5.12
C ARG A 19 11.83 -0.19 -4.83
N ILE A 20 10.70 -0.88 -4.78
CA ILE A 20 9.42 -0.29 -4.38
C ILE A 20 9.51 0.19 -2.93
N LYS A 21 10.06 -0.62 -2.03
CA LYS A 21 10.33 -0.20 -0.66
C LYS A 21 11.25 1.03 -0.63
N ASP A 22 12.34 1.06 -1.41
CA ASP A 22 13.26 2.22 -1.43
C ASP A 22 12.52 3.48 -1.87
N ALA A 23 11.74 3.41 -2.94
CA ALA A 23 10.99 4.56 -3.43
C ALA A 23 9.98 5.10 -2.40
N LEU A 24 9.38 4.20 -1.60
CA LEU A 24 8.35 4.53 -0.61
C LEU A 24 8.88 4.78 0.81
N TRP A 25 10.07 4.31 1.17
CA TRP A 25 10.59 4.33 2.54
C TRP A 25 12.10 4.53 2.56
N ASP A 26 12.50 5.76 2.85
CA ASP A 26 13.89 6.16 3.10
C ASP A 26 13.91 7.30 4.14
N PRO A 27 13.96 6.98 5.45
CA PRO A 27 13.94 7.98 6.52
C PRO A 27 15.16 8.93 6.51
N ALA A 28 16.30 8.46 5.99
CA ALA A 28 17.53 9.23 5.90
C ALA A 28 17.48 10.30 4.80
N ASP A 29 16.73 10.07 3.72
CA ASP A 29 16.48 11.06 2.67
C ASP A 29 15.37 12.05 3.08
N PRO A 30 15.67 13.34 3.33
CA PRO A 30 14.67 14.30 3.83
C PRO A 30 13.59 14.69 2.80
N ARG A 31 13.72 14.25 1.54
CA ARG A 31 12.79 14.59 0.46
C ARG A 31 11.51 13.76 0.56
N LEU A 32 10.37 14.44 0.56
CA LEU A 32 9.05 13.80 0.52
C LEU A 32 8.76 13.11 -0.81
N LEU A 33 9.31 13.59 -1.92
CA LEU A 33 9.09 13.02 -3.24
C LEU A 33 10.39 12.39 -3.75
N ARG A 34 10.35 11.08 -4.04
CA ARG A 34 11.46 10.34 -4.63
C ARG A 34 11.11 9.80 -6.01
N PRO A 35 12.07 9.64 -6.93
CA PRO A 35 11.83 8.98 -8.20
C PRO A 35 11.19 7.61 -8.01
N ARG A 36 10.18 7.28 -8.84
CA ARG A 36 9.50 5.97 -8.73
C ARG A 36 10.45 4.80 -8.95
N ALA A 37 10.12 3.67 -8.32
CA ALA A 37 10.80 2.39 -8.56
C ALA A 37 10.66 1.90 -10.01
N PHE A 38 9.56 2.25 -10.67
CA PHE A 38 9.29 1.93 -12.08
C PHE A 38 8.32 2.94 -12.70
N GLY A 39 8.52 3.25 -13.97
CA GLY A 39 7.75 4.24 -14.71
C GLY A 39 8.31 5.65 -14.58
N ALA A 40 7.49 6.65 -14.88
CA ALA A 40 7.87 8.07 -14.84
C ALA A 40 7.16 8.80 -13.70
N GLY A 41 7.86 9.67 -12.99
CA GLY A 41 7.35 10.53 -11.92
C GLY A 41 7.92 10.21 -10.55
N TRP A 42 7.14 10.52 -9.51
CA TRP A 42 7.56 10.43 -8.12
C TRP A 42 6.62 9.56 -7.29
N ASP A 43 7.20 8.92 -6.29
CA ASP A 43 6.51 8.27 -5.18
C ASP A 43 6.69 9.11 -3.90
N LEU A 44 5.75 8.95 -2.97
CA LEU A 44 5.82 9.61 -1.66
C LEU A 44 6.75 8.78 -0.76
N ASN A 45 7.80 9.42 -0.25
CA ASN A 45 8.67 8.85 0.77
C ASN A 45 7.99 8.96 2.14
N PHE A 46 7.36 7.87 2.56
CA PHE A 46 6.70 7.75 3.85
C PHE A 46 7.68 7.82 5.02
N GLY A 47 8.93 7.40 4.83
CA GLY A 47 9.99 7.53 5.83
C GLY A 47 10.28 8.99 6.15
N ALA A 48 10.52 9.81 5.12
CA ALA A 48 10.69 11.26 5.28
C ALA A 48 9.46 11.94 5.90
N ALA A 49 8.26 11.49 5.53
CA ALA A 49 7.02 12.01 6.13
C ALA A 49 6.94 11.67 7.62
N ALA A 50 7.25 10.43 8.01
CA ALA A 50 7.24 9.98 9.40
C ALA A 50 8.28 10.73 10.25
N VAL A 51 9.48 10.97 9.72
CA VAL A 51 10.51 11.81 10.35
C VAL A 51 10.01 13.23 10.58
N LYS A 52 9.44 13.86 9.54
CA LYS A 52 8.91 15.23 9.65
C LYS A 52 7.74 15.35 10.63
N LEU A 53 6.99 14.26 10.84
CA LEU A 53 5.92 14.17 11.83
C LEU A 53 6.43 13.80 13.23
N GLY A 54 7.73 13.59 13.42
CA GLY A 54 8.33 13.22 14.71
C GLY A 54 8.00 11.80 15.16
N LEU A 55 7.62 10.90 14.25
CA LEU A 55 7.23 9.53 14.56
C LEU A 55 8.42 8.57 14.64
N ILE A 56 9.50 8.87 13.91
CA ILE A 56 10.74 8.08 13.86
C ILE A 56 11.96 9.00 13.74
N GLU A 57 13.13 8.49 14.10
CA GLU A 57 14.43 9.13 13.85
C GLU A 57 14.91 8.88 12.39
N PRO A 58 15.64 9.82 11.74
CA PRO A 58 16.16 9.62 10.37
C PRO A 58 17.13 8.44 10.23
N ASP A 59 17.86 8.13 11.30
CA ASP A 59 18.84 7.07 11.45
C ASP A 59 18.31 5.93 12.33
N ALA A 60 16.97 5.78 12.43
CA ALA A 60 16.35 4.78 13.30
C ALA A 60 16.75 3.33 12.97
N GLU A 61 17.17 3.04 11.73
CA GLU A 61 17.66 1.73 11.32
C GLU A 61 18.81 1.88 10.31
N ASP A 62 19.92 1.17 10.52
CA ASP A 62 21.06 1.10 9.58
C ASP A 62 20.69 0.32 8.30
N GLU A 63 19.98 -0.80 8.47
CA GLU A 63 19.43 -1.61 7.38
C GLU A 63 17.90 -1.66 7.50
N PRO A 64 17.15 -1.13 6.51
CA PRO A 64 15.70 -1.04 6.59
C PRO A 64 15.02 -2.38 6.85
N PHE A 65 14.24 -2.41 7.93
CA PHE A 65 13.44 -3.54 8.40
C PHE A 65 14.25 -4.79 8.77
N ALA A 66 15.57 -4.68 8.98
CA ALA A 66 16.43 -5.81 9.33
C ALA A 66 16.13 -6.36 10.72
N ASN A 67 15.79 -5.46 11.65
CA ASN A 67 15.44 -5.80 13.03
C ASN A 67 13.93 -6.10 13.21
N THR A 68 13.12 -5.97 12.15
CA THR A 68 11.66 -6.20 12.24
C THR A 68 11.37 -7.69 12.51
N PRO A 69 10.65 -8.02 13.60
CA PRO A 69 10.37 -9.41 13.96
C PRO A 69 9.37 -10.07 12.99
N HIS A 70 9.42 -11.40 12.86
CA HIS A 70 8.55 -12.15 11.94
C HIS A 70 7.06 -11.94 12.25
N GLU A 71 6.72 -11.78 13.53
CA GLU A 71 5.37 -11.53 14.02
C GLU A 71 4.81 -10.20 13.49
N ALA A 72 5.65 -9.16 13.38
CA ALA A 72 5.23 -7.86 12.85
C ALA A 72 4.85 -7.95 11.36
N PHE A 73 5.60 -8.73 10.57
CA PHE A 73 5.23 -9.02 9.18
C PHE A 73 3.93 -9.82 9.07
N SER A 74 3.71 -10.78 9.98
CA SER A 74 2.45 -11.54 10.04
C SER A 74 1.27 -10.64 10.41
N LEU A 75 1.44 -9.73 11.37
CA LEU A 75 0.43 -8.72 11.72
C LEU A 75 0.16 -7.77 10.55
N GLY A 76 1.20 -7.32 9.84
CA GLY A 76 1.05 -6.49 8.64
C GLY A 76 0.26 -7.18 7.53
N ALA A 77 0.39 -8.51 7.38
CA ALA A 77 -0.39 -9.29 6.42
C ALA A 77 -1.88 -9.43 6.78
N LEU A 78 -2.27 -9.15 8.03
CA LEU A 78 -3.69 -9.18 8.43
C LEU A 78 -4.48 -8.07 7.74
N PHE A 79 -3.89 -6.92 7.45
CA PHE A 79 -4.59 -5.82 6.78
C PHE A 79 -5.13 -6.22 5.39
N PRO A 80 -4.29 -6.65 4.41
CA PRO A 80 -4.81 -7.03 3.10
C PRO A 80 -5.76 -8.24 3.18
N ALA A 81 -5.53 -9.18 4.10
CA ALA A 81 -6.45 -10.30 4.34
C ALA A 81 -7.83 -9.84 4.83
N ALA A 82 -7.87 -8.93 5.82
CA ALA A 82 -9.10 -8.36 6.35
C ALA A 82 -9.87 -7.55 5.28
N MET A 83 -9.17 -6.78 4.45
CA MET A 83 -9.78 -6.05 3.35
C MET A 83 -10.34 -6.99 2.28
N ALA A 84 -9.65 -8.07 1.93
CA ALA A 84 -10.18 -9.08 1.01
C ALA A 84 -11.45 -9.75 1.56
N ALA A 85 -11.44 -10.12 2.85
CA ALA A 85 -12.63 -10.64 3.52
C ALA A 85 -13.79 -9.62 3.50
N ALA A 86 -13.50 -8.34 3.75
CA ALA A 86 -14.50 -7.27 3.71
C ALA A 86 -15.09 -7.06 2.30
N VAL A 87 -14.27 -7.14 1.24
CA VAL A 87 -14.73 -7.06 -0.16
C VAL A 87 -15.63 -8.24 -0.50
N VAL A 88 -15.24 -9.46 -0.14
CA VAL A 88 -16.07 -10.66 -0.32
C VAL A 88 -17.39 -10.52 0.44
N ALA A 89 -17.32 -10.12 1.72
CA ALA A 89 -18.50 -9.89 2.55
C ALA A 89 -19.42 -8.82 1.98
N HIS A 90 -18.87 -7.73 1.41
CA HIS A 90 -19.64 -6.69 0.75
C HIS A 90 -20.53 -7.28 -0.36
N TYR A 91 -19.95 -8.06 -1.28
CA TYR A 91 -20.73 -8.65 -2.37
C TYR A 91 -21.66 -9.76 -1.90
N ALA A 92 -21.27 -10.56 -0.90
CA ALA A 92 -22.12 -11.60 -0.34
C ALA A 92 -23.39 -11.03 0.33
N VAL A 93 -23.24 -9.93 1.07
CA VAL A 93 -24.35 -9.30 1.82
C VAL A 93 -25.14 -8.32 0.96
N ARG A 94 -24.46 -7.46 0.18
CA ARG A 94 -25.10 -6.36 -0.56
C ARG A 94 -25.38 -6.70 -2.02
N GLY A 95 -24.77 -7.75 -2.60
CA GLY A 95 -24.80 -8.03 -4.04
C GLY A 95 -26.20 -8.12 -4.66
N ARG A 96 -27.19 -8.63 -3.91
CA ARG A 96 -28.59 -8.68 -4.36
C ARG A 96 -29.27 -7.31 -4.41
N SER A 97 -28.85 -6.39 -3.55
CA SER A 97 -29.37 -5.01 -3.49
C SER A 97 -28.64 -4.03 -4.42
N LEU A 98 -27.49 -4.43 -4.96
CA LEU A 98 -26.70 -3.59 -5.86
C LEU A 98 -27.33 -3.55 -7.27
N PRO A 99 -27.33 -2.37 -7.93
CA PRO A 99 -27.73 -2.25 -9.33
C PRO A 99 -26.95 -3.19 -10.27
N ASP A 100 -27.53 -3.54 -11.41
CA ASP A 100 -26.88 -4.46 -12.36
C ASP A 100 -25.67 -3.87 -13.08
N ARG A 101 -25.57 -2.53 -13.12
CA ARG A 101 -24.38 -1.81 -13.56
C ARG A 101 -23.84 -0.93 -12.46
N LEU A 102 -22.53 -0.96 -12.28
CA LEU A 102 -21.82 -0.17 -11.29
C LEU A 102 -20.83 0.78 -11.98
N PRO A 103 -20.64 2.00 -11.45
CA PRO A 103 -19.57 2.88 -11.86
C PRO A 103 -18.21 2.18 -11.79
N ASN A 104 -17.32 2.50 -12.72
CA ASN A 104 -15.94 2.01 -12.74
C ASN A 104 -14.92 3.09 -13.06
N HIS A 105 -15.38 4.22 -13.57
CA HIS A 105 -14.58 5.41 -13.82
C HIS A 105 -15.39 6.64 -13.43
N TRP A 106 -14.69 7.67 -12.98
CA TRP A 106 -15.26 8.95 -12.61
C TRP A 106 -14.42 10.06 -13.24
N ASP A 107 -15.10 11.10 -13.68
CA ASP A 107 -14.45 12.31 -14.17
C ASP A 107 -13.77 13.10 -13.02
N ALA A 108 -13.10 14.21 -13.36
CA ALA A 108 -12.44 15.06 -12.37
C ALA A 108 -13.40 15.70 -11.34
N ALA A 109 -14.70 15.79 -11.65
CA ALA A 109 -15.73 16.25 -10.72
C ALA A 109 -16.31 15.10 -9.88
N GLY A 110 -15.83 13.88 -10.08
CA GLY A 110 -16.29 12.67 -9.42
C GLY A 110 -17.66 12.20 -9.88
N ARG A 111 -18.09 12.56 -11.10
CA ARG A 111 -19.30 12.01 -11.72
C ARG A 111 -18.96 10.71 -12.44
N PRO A 112 -19.77 9.64 -12.28
CA PRO A 112 -19.57 8.42 -13.04
C PRO A 112 -19.67 8.66 -14.55
N ASP A 113 -18.61 8.34 -15.28
CA ASP A 113 -18.54 8.41 -16.75
C ASP A 113 -18.18 7.05 -17.40
N GLY A 114 -17.85 6.03 -16.58
CA GLY A 114 -17.62 4.66 -17.02
C GLY A 114 -18.36 3.65 -16.16
N TRP A 115 -18.87 2.58 -16.79
CA TRP A 115 -19.78 1.62 -16.15
C TRP A 115 -19.50 0.18 -16.56
N VAL A 116 -19.50 -0.73 -15.59
CA VAL A 116 -19.30 -2.17 -15.78
C VAL A 116 -20.49 -2.95 -15.21
N SER A 117 -20.65 -4.22 -15.61
CA SER A 117 -21.66 -5.09 -14.98
C SER A 117 -21.30 -5.37 -13.52
N LYS A 118 -22.30 -5.58 -12.67
CA LYS A 118 -22.12 -5.99 -11.26
C LYS A 118 -21.28 -7.26 -11.12
N GLY A 119 -21.49 -8.25 -11.98
CA GLY A 119 -20.73 -9.50 -11.97
C GLY A 119 -19.25 -9.27 -12.30
N THR A 120 -18.96 -8.46 -13.32
CA THR A 120 -17.59 -8.08 -13.70
C THR A 120 -16.91 -7.27 -12.59
N ALA A 121 -17.60 -6.29 -12.01
CA ALA A 121 -17.11 -5.50 -10.87
C ALA A 121 -16.75 -6.41 -9.68
N ALA A 122 -17.66 -7.33 -9.30
CA ALA A 122 -17.43 -8.26 -8.21
C ALA A 122 -16.25 -9.19 -8.47
N ALA A 123 -16.15 -9.76 -9.70
CA ALA A 123 -15.05 -10.63 -10.07
C ALA A 123 -13.69 -9.93 -9.96
N TRP A 124 -13.58 -8.69 -10.45
CA TRP A 124 -12.33 -7.91 -10.37
C TRP A 124 -11.99 -7.54 -8.94
N ASP A 125 -12.93 -7.03 -8.16
CA ASP A 125 -12.67 -6.59 -6.79
C ASP A 125 -12.29 -7.77 -5.89
N ILE A 126 -13.02 -8.88 -5.98
CA ILE A 126 -12.72 -10.10 -5.23
C ILE A 126 -11.37 -10.66 -5.68
N GLY A 127 -11.15 -10.82 -6.98
CA GLY A 127 -9.91 -11.38 -7.51
C GLY A 127 -8.68 -10.56 -7.11
N LEU A 128 -8.74 -9.24 -7.26
CA LEU A 128 -7.62 -8.35 -6.97
C LEU A 128 -7.36 -8.23 -5.46
N SER A 129 -8.41 -8.20 -4.63
CA SER A 129 -8.25 -8.18 -3.18
C SER A 129 -7.70 -9.51 -2.62
N LEU A 130 -8.15 -10.66 -3.15
CA LEU A 130 -7.58 -11.96 -2.81
C LEU A 130 -6.12 -12.09 -3.26
N ALA A 131 -5.76 -11.57 -4.44
CA ALA A 131 -4.37 -11.52 -4.89
C ALA A 131 -3.51 -10.67 -3.95
N ALA A 132 -4.01 -9.52 -3.49
CA ALA A 132 -3.33 -8.69 -2.50
C ALA A 132 -3.15 -9.42 -1.15
N ALA A 133 -4.19 -10.10 -0.67
CA ALA A 133 -4.09 -10.94 0.54
C ALA A 133 -3.05 -12.07 0.38
N GLY A 134 -3.05 -12.75 -0.77
CA GLY A 134 -2.07 -13.78 -1.11
C GLY A 134 -0.64 -13.24 -1.16
N LEU A 135 -0.43 -12.05 -1.73
CA LEU A 135 0.87 -11.37 -1.72
C LEU A 135 1.32 -11.03 -0.30
N GLY A 136 0.42 -10.54 0.55
CA GLY A 136 0.71 -10.25 1.96
C GLY A 136 1.08 -11.51 2.75
N ALA A 137 0.34 -12.60 2.57
CA ALA A 137 0.65 -13.89 3.19
C ALA A 137 1.98 -14.48 2.68
N ALA A 138 2.27 -14.36 1.38
CA ALA A 138 3.54 -14.78 0.82
C ALA A 138 4.71 -13.94 1.38
N ALA A 139 4.50 -12.64 1.62
CA ALA A 139 5.51 -11.77 2.23
C ALA A 139 5.76 -12.12 3.71
N SER A 140 4.72 -12.43 4.48
CA SER A 140 4.87 -12.84 5.88
C SER A 140 5.59 -14.19 6.00
N ALA A 141 5.30 -15.15 5.13
CA ALA A 141 5.94 -16.47 5.11
C ALA A 141 7.34 -16.49 4.46
N SER A 142 7.76 -15.41 3.81
CA SER A 142 9.01 -15.38 3.07
C SER A 142 10.24 -15.31 3.98
N ARG A 143 11.35 -15.92 3.50
CA ARG A 143 12.68 -15.86 4.12
C ARG A 143 13.62 -14.82 3.48
N THR A 144 13.11 -13.94 2.61
CA THR A 144 13.91 -12.83 2.07
C THR A 144 14.24 -11.81 3.17
N ASN A 145 15.16 -10.89 2.88
CA ASN A 145 15.44 -9.75 3.76
C ASN A 145 14.17 -8.93 4.09
N GLY A 146 14.23 -8.16 5.19
CA GLY A 146 13.11 -7.36 5.70
C GLY A 146 12.60 -6.35 4.67
N ALA A 147 13.51 -5.66 3.98
CA ALA A 147 13.22 -4.73 2.89
C ALA A 147 12.30 -5.32 1.80
N GLY A 148 12.59 -6.51 1.30
CA GLY A 148 11.80 -7.18 0.28
C GLY A 148 10.44 -7.68 0.79
N ARG A 149 10.32 -8.01 2.08
CA ARG A 149 9.03 -8.36 2.71
C ARG A 149 8.17 -7.11 2.90
N ALA A 150 8.75 -6.04 3.43
CA ALA A 150 8.10 -4.76 3.64
C ALA A 150 7.58 -4.16 2.32
N GLY A 151 8.38 -4.21 1.24
CA GLY A 151 7.94 -3.77 -0.09
C GLY A 151 6.73 -4.54 -0.63
N ARG A 152 6.71 -5.87 -0.48
CA ARG A 152 5.55 -6.69 -0.88
C ARG A 152 4.31 -6.40 -0.05
N LEU A 153 4.46 -6.22 1.26
CA LEU A 153 3.36 -5.83 2.14
C LEU A 153 2.81 -4.44 1.81
N ALA A 154 3.68 -3.49 1.47
CA ALA A 154 3.24 -2.15 1.04
C ALA A 154 2.39 -2.24 -0.24
N ILE A 155 2.84 -2.99 -1.26
CA ILE A 155 2.08 -3.22 -2.49
C ILE A 155 0.72 -3.87 -2.17
N ALA A 156 0.73 -4.94 -1.37
CA ALA A 156 -0.47 -5.64 -0.96
C ALA A 156 -1.46 -4.71 -0.24
N ALA A 157 -0.98 -3.90 0.70
CA ALA A 157 -1.80 -2.95 1.45
C ALA A 157 -2.41 -1.87 0.54
N GLY A 158 -1.62 -1.30 -0.38
CA GLY A 158 -2.10 -0.28 -1.33
C GLY A 158 -3.19 -0.81 -2.27
N ILE A 159 -3.00 -2.01 -2.83
CA ILE A 159 -4.02 -2.66 -3.66
C ILE A 159 -5.28 -2.96 -2.84
N ALA A 160 -5.12 -3.60 -1.68
CA ALA A 160 -6.25 -4.01 -0.85
C ALA A 160 -7.09 -2.81 -0.37
N GLY A 161 -6.45 -1.72 0.07
CA GLY A 161 -7.15 -0.51 0.48
C GLY A 161 -7.82 0.23 -0.68
N GLY A 162 -7.16 0.32 -1.84
CA GLY A 162 -7.73 0.92 -3.05
C GLY A 162 -8.98 0.17 -3.52
N VAL A 163 -8.89 -1.16 -3.63
CA VAL A 163 -10.03 -2.01 -4.02
C VAL A 163 -11.16 -1.94 -3.01
N ALA A 164 -10.87 -2.07 -1.71
CA ALA A 164 -11.92 -1.99 -0.69
C ALA A 164 -12.69 -0.67 -0.73
N LYS A 165 -12.00 0.46 -0.93
CA LYS A 165 -12.68 1.76 -1.11
C LYS A 165 -13.47 1.83 -2.39
N LEU A 166 -12.91 1.35 -3.51
CA LEU A 166 -13.61 1.30 -4.79
C LEU A 166 -14.93 0.52 -4.66
N THR A 167 -14.90 -0.67 -4.06
CA THR A 167 -16.07 -1.52 -3.81
C THR A 167 -17.19 -0.76 -3.09
N VAL A 168 -16.86 0.02 -2.06
CA VAL A 168 -17.84 0.78 -1.26
C VAL A 168 -18.36 2.02 -2.00
N ILE A 169 -17.53 2.68 -2.80
CA ILE A 169 -17.88 3.92 -3.50
C ILE A 169 -18.79 3.68 -4.70
N ARG A 170 -18.64 2.55 -5.40
CA ARG A 170 -19.44 2.22 -6.59
C ARG A 170 -20.95 2.49 -6.45
N PRO A 171 -21.65 2.05 -5.39
CA PRO A 171 -23.08 2.32 -5.25
C PRO A 171 -23.44 3.75 -4.79
N MET A 172 -22.48 4.62 -4.52
CA MET A 172 -22.72 5.97 -4.01
C MET A 172 -22.97 6.97 -5.15
N LYS A 173 -23.61 8.10 -4.84
CA LYS A 173 -23.95 9.16 -5.83
C LYS A 173 -22.72 9.83 -6.48
N GLY A 174 -21.51 9.57 -6.02
CA GLY A 174 -20.28 10.21 -6.47
C GLY A 174 -20.13 11.65 -5.98
N GLY A 175 -19.11 12.35 -6.49
CA GLY A 175 -18.77 13.73 -6.18
C GLY A 175 -17.26 13.95 -6.09
N TRP A 176 -16.84 15.22 -6.00
CA TRP A 176 -15.42 15.63 -6.00
C TRP A 176 -14.54 14.88 -4.97
N TRP A 177 -15.14 14.36 -3.90
CA TRP A 177 -14.50 13.59 -2.85
C TRP A 177 -14.05 12.19 -3.29
N VAL A 178 -14.61 11.64 -4.37
CA VAL A 178 -14.32 10.27 -4.85
C VAL A 178 -12.82 10.09 -5.12
N GLY A 179 -12.22 11.01 -5.88
CA GLY A 179 -10.80 10.98 -6.22
C GLY A 179 -9.90 10.99 -4.96
N PRO A 180 -9.99 11.99 -4.08
CA PRO A 180 -9.24 12.03 -2.82
C PRO A 180 -9.42 10.79 -1.94
N VAL A 181 -10.64 10.25 -1.84
CA VAL A 181 -10.90 9.06 -1.01
C VAL A 181 -10.23 7.83 -1.61
N LEU A 182 -10.34 7.61 -2.93
CA LEU A 182 -9.66 6.51 -3.63
C LEU A 182 -8.15 6.63 -3.50
N LEU A 183 -7.59 7.83 -3.73
CA LEU A 183 -6.16 8.10 -3.60
C LEU A 183 -5.67 7.79 -2.18
N GLY A 184 -6.38 8.27 -1.16
CA GLY A 184 -6.08 7.95 0.23
C GLY A 184 -6.19 6.46 0.55
N GLY A 185 -6.99 5.69 -0.20
CA GLY A 185 -7.09 4.23 -0.04
C GLY A 185 -5.89 3.48 -0.58
N VAL A 186 -5.19 4.06 -1.55
CA VAL A 186 -3.95 3.50 -2.10
C VAL A 186 -2.73 3.97 -1.30
N ILE A 187 -2.72 5.22 -0.81
CA ILE A 187 -1.56 5.83 -0.15
C ILE A 187 -1.48 5.48 1.34
N ALA A 188 -2.57 5.60 2.09
CA ALA A 188 -2.51 5.48 3.55
C ALA A 188 -2.13 4.07 4.04
N PRO A 189 -2.65 2.97 3.46
CA PRO A 189 -2.29 1.63 3.92
C PRO A 189 -0.81 1.26 3.80
N PRO A 190 -0.11 1.47 2.66
CA PRO A 190 1.33 1.21 2.61
C PRO A 190 2.11 2.07 3.59
N ALA A 191 1.75 3.35 3.76
CA ALA A 191 2.40 4.24 4.71
C ALA A 191 2.31 3.70 6.15
N LEU A 192 1.10 3.34 6.58
CA LEU A 192 0.85 2.82 7.93
C LEU A 192 1.49 1.45 8.15
N THR A 193 1.45 0.57 7.15
CA THR A 193 2.11 -0.74 7.22
C THR A 193 3.62 -0.59 7.38
N LEU A 194 4.26 0.24 6.55
CA LEU A 194 5.71 0.45 6.62
C LEU A 194 6.12 1.13 7.94
N LEU A 195 5.35 2.12 8.39
CA LEU A 195 5.57 2.74 9.70
C LEU A 195 5.45 1.73 10.85
N GLY A 196 4.41 0.90 10.85
CA GLY A 196 4.22 -0.12 11.87
C GLY A 196 5.37 -1.14 11.91
N LEU A 197 5.88 -1.55 10.75
CA LEU A 197 7.02 -2.47 10.65
C LEU A 197 8.31 -1.83 11.17
N ALA A 198 8.56 -0.55 10.85
CA ALA A 198 9.74 0.17 11.32
C ALA A 198 9.70 0.38 12.84
N LEU A 199 8.54 0.75 13.38
CA LEU A 199 8.36 0.90 14.84
C LEU A 199 8.57 -0.44 15.57
N ALA A 200 8.08 -1.54 14.99
CA ALA A 200 8.30 -2.87 15.57
C ALA A 200 9.78 -3.32 15.50
N GLY A 201 10.50 -2.97 14.43
CA GLY A 201 11.93 -3.21 14.30
C GLY A 201 12.74 -2.44 15.35
N ARG A 202 12.43 -1.16 15.52
CA ARG A 202 13.06 -0.29 16.52
C ARG A 202 12.84 -0.78 17.95
N ASP A 203 11.64 -1.24 18.28
CA ASP A 203 11.34 -1.79 19.60
C ASP A 203 12.10 -3.11 19.86
N ALA A 204 12.19 -3.99 18.85
CA ALA A 204 12.95 -5.23 18.95
C ALA A 204 14.46 -4.98 19.17
N GLU A 205 15.02 -4.00 18.48
CA GLU A 205 16.42 -3.56 18.67
C GLU A 205 16.67 -3.04 20.09
N ARG A 206 15.85 -2.11 20.57
CA ARG A 206 15.98 -1.56 21.94
C ARG A 206 15.94 -2.64 23.01
N ARG A 207 15.01 -3.61 22.89
CA ARG A 207 14.92 -4.75 23.83
C ARG A 207 16.19 -5.61 23.81
N ARG A 208 16.79 -5.82 22.64
CA ARG A 208 18.03 -6.58 22.49
C ARG A 208 19.21 -5.87 23.15
N ASP A 209 19.31 -4.56 23.00
CA ASP A 209 20.42 -3.77 23.57
C ASP A 209 20.31 -3.67 25.09
N LEU A 210 19.10 -3.44 25.62
CA LEU A 210 18.86 -3.42 27.05
C LEU A 210 19.04 -4.79 27.72
N GLY A 211 18.76 -5.88 27.01
CA GLY A 211 18.99 -7.24 27.51
C GLY A 211 20.45 -7.71 27.46
N ARG A 212 21.35 -6.89 26.89
CA ARG A 212 22.80 -7.15 26.80
C ARG A 212 23.63 -6.29 27.77
N ALA A 213 23.02 -5.30 28.40
CA ALA A 213 23.60 -4.48 29.46
C ALA A 213 23.44 -5.16 30.83
#